data_AF-A0A2A3AF90-F1
#
_entry.id   AF-A0A2A3AF90-F1
#
_cell.length_a   1.000
_cell.length_b   1.000
_cell.length_c   1.000
_cell.angle_alpha   90.00
_cell.angle_beta   90.00
_cell.angle_gamma   90.00
#
_symmetry.space_group_name_H-M   'P 1'
#
loop_
_entity.id
_entity.type
_entity.pdbx_description
1 polymer ?
#
loop_
_entity_poly.entity_id
_entity_poly.type
_entity_poly.pdbx_seq_one_letter_code
_entity_poly.pdbx_strand_id
1 'polypeptide(L)'
;MMLSLLVYEDLNRPAALRFLENVIVTITPLSLTVGIAQVKSHRRLKNEESIRLMAVQLADIRNELCDKKWGFSLSDIFYGYNNSTEYAENVSKIYEEIYHDLS
;
A
#
# COMPACT_ATOMS: atom_id res chain seq x y z
N MET A 1 -10.20 3.17 -1.48
CA MET A 1 -8.76 3.42 -1.62
C MET A 1 -7.94 2.45 -0.76
N MET A 2 -8.02 2.51 0.57
CA MET A 2 -7.26 1.56 1.41
C MET A 2 -7.67 0.10 1.18
N LEU A 3 -8.97 -0.17 1.02
CA LEU A 3 -9.45 -1.53 0.78
C LEU A 3 -8.92 -2.10 -0.54
N SER A 4 -8.88 -1.31 -1.62
CA SER A 4 -8.36 -1.77 -2.92
C SER A 4 -6.87 -2.08 -2.86
N LEU A 5 -6.09 -1.28 -2.12
CA LEU A 5 -4.68 -1.58 -1.85
C LEU A 5 -4.53 -2.91 -1.08
N LEU A 6 -5.29 -3.09 0.01
CA LEU A 6 -5.22 -4.31 0.81
C LEU A 6 -5.61 -5.56 0.02
N VAL A 7 -6.64 -5.46 -0.82
CA VAL A 7 -7.05 -6.55 -1.73
C VAL A 7 -5.92 -6.86 -2.72
N TYR A 8 -5.34 -5.84 -3.35
CA TYR A 8 -4.23 -6.04 -4.28
C TYR A 8 -3.01 -6.69 -3.61
N GLU A 9 -2.59 -6.19 -2.45
CA GLU A 9 -1.46 -6.75 -1.71
C GLU A 9 -1.70 -8.20 -1.31
N ASP A 10 -2.92 -8.54 -0.85
CA ASP A 10 -3.25 -9.90 -0.45
C ASP A 10 -3.25 -10.88 -1.64
N LEU A 11 -3.78 -10.46 -2.79
CA LEU A 11 -3.81 -11.24 -4.03
C LEU A 11 -2.41 -11.48 -4.62
N ASN A 12 -1.49 -10.51 -4.49
CA ASN A 12 -0.17 -10.56 -5.12
C ASN A 12 0.96 -11.01 -4.17
N ARG A 13 0.72 -11.07 -2.86
CA ARG A 13 1.69 -11.55 -1.86
C ARG A 13 1.14 -12.71 -1.02
N PRO A 14 1.42 -13.96 -1.43
CA PRO A 14 1.04 -15.15 -0.67
C PRO A 14 1.52 -15.07 0.79
N ALA A 15 0.73 -15.62 1.72
CA ALA A 15 1.03 -15.60 3.16
C ALA A 15 2.42 -16.17 3.51
N ALA A 16 2.92 -17.14 2.73
CA ALA A 16 4.24 -17.73 2.90
C ALA A 16 5.38 -16.72 2.64
N LEU A 17 5.26 -15.88 1.61
CA LEU A 17 6.23 -14.81 1.33
C LEU A 17 6.20 -13.75 2.44
N ARG A 18 4.99 -13.33 2.86
CA ARG A 18 4.81 -12.40 3.99
C ARG A 18 5.42 -12.92 5.28
N PHE A 19 5.34 -14.23 5.52
CA PHE A 19 5.98 -14.85 6.68
C PHE A 19 7.52 -14.75 6.60
N LEU A 20 8.10 -15.08 5.44
CA LEU A 20 9.54 -14.99 5.22
C LEU A 20 10.07 -13.56 5.41
N GLU A 21 9.40 -12.57 4.81
CA GLU A 21 9.74 -11.14 4.96
C GLU A 21 9.77 -10.73 6.44
N ASN A 22 8.74 -11.13 7.21
CA ASN A 22 8.65 -10.84 8.64
C ASN A 22 9.78 -11.50 9.45
N VAL A 23 10.22 -12.70 9.07
CA VAL A 23 11.37 -13.36 9.71
C VAL A 23 12.66 -12.61 9.40
N ILE A 24 12.88 -12.21 8.14
CA ILE A 24 14.10 -11.51 7.71
C ILE A 24 14.26 -10.17 8.44
N VAL A 25 13.21 -9.34 8.52
CA VAL A 25 13.29 -8.04 9.23
C VAL A 25 13.48 -8.18 10.74
N THR A 26 13.23 -9.37 11.30
CA THR A 26 13.43 -9.61 12.73
C THR A 26 14.89 -9.98 13.04
N ILE A 27 15.59 -10.57 12.08
CA ILE A 27 16.96 -11.09 12.26
C ILE A 27 18.02 -10.25 11.54
N THR A 28 17.63 -9.28 10.71
CA THR A 28 18.53 -8.39 9.96
C THR A 28 18.12 -6.93 10.12
N PRO A 29 19.05 -5.96 10.00
CA PRO A 29 18.73 -4.54 9.99
C PRO A 29 18.15 -4.04 8.65
N LEU A 30 17.75 -4.95 7.75
CA LEU A 30 17.22 -4.59 6.43
C LEU A 30 15.81 -4.01 6.56
N SER A 31 15.54 -2.94 5.80
CA SER A 31 14.19 -2.40 5.64
C SER A 31 13.50 -3.08 4.48
N LEU A 32 12.44 -3.84 4.77
CA LEU A 32 11.62 -4.54 3.77
C LEU A 32 10.16 -4.09 3.87
N THR A 33 9.39 -4.33 2.81
CA THR A 33 7.92 -4.21 2.87
C THR A 33 7.35 -5.34 3.70
N VAL A 34 6.62 -5.01 4.76
CA VAL A 34 6.10 -5.98 5.72
C VAL A 34 4.67 -5.66 6.17
N GLY A 35 4.01 -6.68 6.71
CA GLY A 35 2.60 -6.62 7.10
C GLY A 35 1.64 -6.78 5.91
N ILE A 36 0.34 -6.78 6.19
CA ILE A 36 -0.70 -6.95 5.16
C ILE A 36 -0.75 -5.78 4.19
N ALA A 37 -0.37 -4.60 4.66
CA ALA A 37 -0.28 -3.39 3.87
C ALA A 37 1.07 -3.24 3.12
N GLN A 38 2.02 -4.16 3.30
CA GLN A 38 3.32 -4.13 2.59
C GLN A 38 4.09 -2.81 2.72
N VAL A 39 4.12 -2.27 3.93
CA VAL A 39 4.76 -0.98 4.23
C VAL A 39 6.24 -1.19 4.59
N LYS A 40 7.14 -0.32 4.13
CA LYS A 40 8.57 -0.41 4.49
C LYS A 40 8.79 -0.25 6.00
N SER A 41 9.46 -1.22 6.61
CA SER A 41 9.81 -1.23 8.04
C SER A 41 11.07 -2.07 8.28
N HIS A 42 11.81 -1.73 9.34
CA HIS A 42 12.97 -2.48 9.86
C HIS A 42 12.58 -3.46 10.99
N ARG A 43 11.28 -3.59 11.27
CA ARG A 43 10.72 -4.48 12.28
C ARG A 43 9.45 -5.11 11.76
N ARG A 44 9.12 -6.28 12.29
CA ARG A 44 7.81 -6.90 12.08
C ARG A 44 6.69 -5.93 12.51
N LEU A 45 5.64 -5.88 11.71
CA LEU A 45 4.44 -5.10 11.98
C LEU A 45 3.25 -6.04 12.20
N LYS A 46 2.39 -5.71 13.17
CA LYS A 46 1.04 -6.28 13.24
C LYS A 46 0.21 -5.73 12.08
N ASN A 47 -0.87 -6.44 11.73
CA ASN A 47 -1.74 -6.05 10.62
C ASN A 47 -2.28 -4.62 10.83
N GLU A 48 -2.77 -4.31 12.02
CA GLU A 48 -3.30 -3.01 12.39
C GLU A 48 -2.24 -1.91 12.33
N GLU A 49 -1.01 -2.21 12.74
CA GLU A 49 0.11 -1.27 12.63
C GLU A 49 0.43 -0.96 11.17
N SER A 50 0.49 -1.99 10.32
CA SER A 50 0.77 -1.82 8.89
C SER A 50 -0.33 -1.01 8.19
N ILE A 51 -1.60 -1.25 8.53
CA ILE A 51 -2.74 -0.48 7.99
C ILE A 51 -2.69 0.98 8.44
N ARG A 52 -2.35 1.24 9.71
CA ARG A 52 -2.19 2.61 10.22
C ARG A 52 -1.05 3.34 9.49
N LEU A 53 0.08 2.69 9.28
CA LEU A 53 1.20 3.29 8.55
C LEU A 53 0.87 3.54 7.08
N MET A 54 0.13 2.64 6.43
CA MET A 54 -0.42 2.88 5.09
C MET A 54 -1.32 4.12 5.08
N ALA A 55 -2.22 4.27 6.04
CA ALA A 55 -3.11 5.44 6.12
C ALA A 55 -2.32 6.75 6.24
N VAL A 56 -1.26 6.77 7.05
CA VAL A 56 -0.37 7.93 7.19
C VAL A 56 0.34 8.23 5.88
N GLN A 57 0.96 7.24 5.23
CA GLN A 57 1.64 7.43 3.95
C GLN A 57 0.72 7.95 2.85
N LEU A 58 -0.50 7.41 2.76
CA LEU A 58 -1.48 7.88 1.78
C LEU A 58 -1.92 9.32 2.04
N ALA A 59 -2.02 9.72 3.31
CA ALA A 59 -2.31 11.10 3.66
C ALA A 59 -1.16 12.03 3.28
N ASP A 60 0.08 11.64 3.54
CA ASP A 60 1.28 12.41 3.19
C ASP A 60 1.39 12.58 1.67
N ILE A 61 1.27 11.49 0.90
CA ILE A 61 1.26 11.52 -0.58
C ILE A 61 0.19 12.47 -1.10
N ARG A 62 -1.04 12.36 -0.57
CA ARG A 62 -2.15 13.23 -0.99
C ARG A 62 -1.83 14.70 -0.69
N ASN A 63 -1.29 15.01 0.48
CA ASN A 63 -0.95 16.38 0.85
C ASN A 63 0.14 16.95 -0.07
N GLU A 64 1.18 16.16 -0.37
CA GLU A 64 2.23 16.56 -1.33
C GLU A 64 1.68 16.81 -2.74
N LEU A 65 0.69 16.02 -3.19
CA LEU A 65 0.04 16.23 -4.48
C LEU A 65 -0.83 17.49 -4.48
N CYS A 66 -1.59 17.74 -3.41
CA CYS A 66 -2.36 18.98 -3.23
C CYS A 66 -1.45 20.22 -3.31
N ASP A 67 -0.29 20.18 -2.66
CA ASP A 67 0.64 21.31 -2.57
C ASP A 67 1.25 21.68 -3.93
N LYS A 68 1.32 20.72 -4.86
CA LYS A 68 1.87 20.95 -6.21
C LYS A 68 0.95 21.82 -7.09
N LYS A 69 -0.29 22.12 -6.69
CA LYS A 69 -1.27 22.99 -7.39
C LYS A 69 -1.71 22.52 -8.81
N TRP A 70 -1.57 21.23 -9.10
CA TRP A 70 -2.19 20.61 -10.27
C TRP A 70 -3.27 19.65 -9.77
N GLY A 71 -4.38 19.54 -10.49
CA GLY A 71 -5.36 18.48 -10.19
C GLY A 71 -4.66 17.13 -10.23
N PHE A 72 -4.91 16.27 -9.24
CA PHE A 72 -4.39 14.90 -9.21
C PHE A 72 -5.56 13.91 -9.23
N SER A 73 -5.29 12.74 -9.77
CA SER A 73 -6.19 11.61 -9.82
C SER A 73 -5.91 10.62 -8.69
N LEU A 74 -6.82 9.67 -8.48
CA LEU A 74 -6.60 8.58 -7.55
C LEU A 74 -5.38 7.71 -7.96
N SER A 75 -5.15 7.55 -9.26
CA SER A 75 -4.00 6.82 -9.80
C SER A 75 -2.67 7.46 -9.39
N ASP A 76 -2.60 8.79 -9.27
CA ASP A 76 -1.40 9.49 -8.81
C ASP A 76 -1.06 9.16 -7.36
N ILE A 77 -2.08 8.97 -6.51
CA ILE A 77 -1.89 8.54 -5.12
C ILE A 77 -1.34 7.11 -5.08
N PHE A 78 -1.90 6.19 -5.86
CA PHE A 78 -1.42 4.81 -5.91
C PHE A 78 -0.02 4.69 -6.50
N TYR A 79 0.29 5.51 -7.51
CA TYR A 79 1.65 5.64 -8.03
C TYR A 79 2.60 6.14 -6.93
N GLY A 80 2.22 7.15 -6.16
CA GLY A 80 3.04 7.63 -5.03
C GLY A 80 3.32 6.56 -3.98
N TYR A 81 2.42 5.57 -3.84
CA TYR A 81 2.55 4.51 -2.83
C TYR A 81 3.58 3.43 -3.22
N ASN A 82 3.55 2.95 -4.47
CA ASN A 82 4.38 1.82 -4.92
C ASN A 82 5.42 2.19 -5.98
N ASN A 83 5.34 3.39 -6.56
CA ASN A 83 6.19 3.91 -7.63
C ASN A 83 6.18 3.04 -8.91
N SER A 84 5.03 2.46 -9.23
CA SER A 84 4.81 1.63 -10.42
C SER A 84 3.48 2.03 -11.09
N THR A 85 3.54 2.30 -12.40
CA THR A 85 2.34 2.62 -13.20
C THR A 85 1.40 1.42 -13.29
N GLU A 86 1.94 0.22 -13.52
CA GLU A 86 1.16 -1.03 -13.55
C GLU A 86 0.43 -1.26 -12.22
N TYR A 87 1.13 -1.03 -11.10
CA TYR A 87 0.52 -1.11 -9.77
C TYR A 87 -0.65 -0.12 -9.64
N ALA A 88 -0.43 1.13 -10.01
CA ALA A 88 -1.43 2.18 -9.90
C ALA A 88 -2.67 1.88 -10.75
N GLU A 89 -2.49 1.38 -11.96
CA GLU A 89 -3.57 0.97 -12.85
C GLU A 89 -4.37 -0.21 -12.27
N ASN A 90 -3.69 -1.25 -11.79
CA ASN A 90 -4.36 -2.43 -11.25
C ASN A 90 -5.14 -2.12 -9.96
N VAL A 91 -4.57 -1.32 -9.06
CA VAL A 91 -5.27 -0.91 -7.84
C VAL A 91 -6.43 0.03 -8.14
N SER A 92 -6.31 0.89 -9.18
CA SER A 92 -7.42 1.75 -9.64
C SER A 92 -8.60 0.92 -10.13
N LYS A 93 -8.35 -0.13 -10.92
CA LYS A 93 -9.41 -1.04 -11.38
C LYS A 93 -10.13 -1.72 -10.23
N ILE A 94 -9.38 -2.27 -9.27
CA ILE A 94 -9.97 -2.87 -8.05
C ILE A 94 -10.79 -1.83 -7.27
N TYR A 95 -10.32 -0.59 -7.20
CA TYR A 95 -11.07 0.47 -6.53
C TYR A 95 -12.40 0.78 -7.22
N GLU A 96 -12.40 0.89 -8.55
CA GLU A 96 -13.60 1.14 -9.35
C GLU A 96 -14.61 0.00 -9.21
N GLU A 97 -14.16 -1.26 -9.26
CA GLU A 97 -15.01 -2.44 -9.05
C GLU A 97 -15.67 -2.42 -7.65
N ILE A 98 -14.87 -2.23 -6.59
CA ILE A 98 -15.38 -2.16 -5.22
C ILE A 98 -16.36 -1.00 -5.05
N TYR A 99 -16.07 0.17 -5.64
CA TYR A 99 -16.93 1.34 -5.51
C TYR A 99 -18.26 1.14 -6.25
N HIS A 100 -18.22 0.60 -7.46
CA HIS A 100 -19.39 0.27 -8.27
C HIS A 100 -20.34 -0.68 -7.53
N ASP A 101 -19.81 -1.71 -6.86
CA ASP A 101 -20.64 -2.71 -6.16
C ASP A 101 -21.26 -2.20 -4.84
N LEU A 102 -20.78 -1.06 -4.32
CA LEU A 102 -21.23 -0.48 -3.05
C LEU A 102 -22.06 0.81 -3.22
N SER A 103 -22.24 1.30 -4.44
CA SER A 103 -23.01 2.51 -4.79
C SER A 103 -24.39 2.19 -5.35
#